data_AF-K9Q8E1-F1
#
_entry.id   AF-K9Q8E1-F1
#
_cell.length_a   1.000
_cell.length_b   1.000
_cell.length_c   1.000
_cell.angle_alpha   90.00
_cell.angle_beta   90.00
_cell.angle_gamma   90.00
#
_symmetry.space_group_name_H-M   'P 1'
#
loop_
_entity.id
_entity.type
_entity.pdbx_description
1 polymer ?
#
loop_
_entity_poly.entity_id
_entity_poly.type
_entity_poly.pdbx_seq_one_letter_code
_entity_poly.pdbx_strand_id
1 'polypeptide(L)'
;MVNPRKTVSKLIATAIASASVLTIASTASAASLKITVENLAPQGGTLVTPLWFGLHDGTFDPFNEGQALLIPSFERLVEDGLTAPISASFAASGAGTVQGTVFGGLERPVAPISPGATVSTIINIDDSILNTPYFSYAAMVIPSNDAFFANDDPFEHRLFDAQGNFIATSFEIFGSEVYDAGTEVNDENPINTAFLQQPAPNTGTTEGGVVRIHDGFRPAGTGGVLDASRPFRGQTINFANADFKAPGYRVARITIERVPEPSTLAILPLTALFLLFGKARRLRSKVS
;
A
#
# COMPACT_ATOMS: atom_id res chain seq x y z
N MET A 1 -72.15 59.11 -2.25
CA MET A 1 -70.78 59.22 -1.70
C MET A 1 -70.80 58.71 -0.27
N VAL A 2 -69.79 57.91 0.08
CA VAL A 2 -69.47 57.33 1.40
C VAL A 2 -70.19 56.03 1.81
N ASN A 3 -69.32 55.09 2.14
CA ASN A 3 -69.40 53.63 2.34
C ASN A 3 -69.78 53.27 3.80
N PRO A 4 -70.40 52.10 4.08
CA PRO A 4 -70.46 51.54 5.42
C PRO A 4 -69.17 50.77 5.75
N ARG A 5 -68.48 51.12 6.84
CA ARG A 5 -67.33 50.34 7.35
C ARG A 5 -67.84 49.13 8.14
N LYS A 6 -67.66 47.94 7.58
CA LYS A 6 -67.67 46.67 8.33
C LYS A 6 -66.31 46.47 9.01
N THR A 7 -66.37 46.17 10.29
CA THR A 7 -65.27 45.74 11.17
C THR A 7 -64.71 44.39 10.70
N VAL A 8 -63.38 44.29 10.55
CA VAL A 8 -62.68 43.01 10.38
C VAL A 8 -61.75 42.83 11.57
N SER A 9 -61.96 41.74 12.30
CA SER A 9 -61.19 41.31 13.47
C SER A 9 -59.77 40.89 13.05
N LYS A 10 -58.74 41.40 13.73
CA LYS A 10 -57.35 40.96 13.56
C LYS A 10 -57.13 39.68 14.38
N LEU A 11 -56.85 38.55 13.71
CA LEU A 11 -56.13 37.45 14.35
C LEU A 11 -54.63 37.67 14.11
N ILE A 12 -53.87 37.85 15.19
CA ILE A 12 -52.41 37.78 15.19
C ILE A 12 -52.06 36.33 15.55
N ALA A 13 -51.51 35.59 14.60
CA ALA A 13 -50.92 34.28 14.84
C ALA A 13 -49.40 34.47 15.02
N THR A 14 -48.92 34.32 16.24
CA THR A 14 -47.49 34.31 16.56
C THR A 14 -46.92 32.94 16.19
N ALA A 15 -46.12 32.88 15.12
CA ALA A 15 -45.35 31.69 14.78
C ALA A 15 -44.00 31.73 15.52
N ILE A 16 -43.81 30.82 16.48
CA ILE A 16 -42.49 30.56 17.08
C ILE A 16 -41.73 29.67 16.09
N ALA A 17 -40.72 30.24 15.44
CA ALA A 17 -39.77 29.47 14.64
C ALA A 17 -38.71 28.89 15.58
N SER A 18 -38.79 27.58 15.85
CA SER A 18 -37.69 26.84 16.47
C SER A 18 -36.57 26.68 15.45
N ALA A 19 -35.46 27.39 15.64
CA ALA A 19 -34.24 27.18 14.87
C ALA A 19 -33.52 25.93 15.43
N SER A 20 -33.70 24.79 14.75
CA SER A 20 -32.89 23.60 15.02
C SER A 20 -31.47 23.87 14.54
N VAL A 21 -30.52 24.03 15.47
CA VAL A 21 -29.09 24.01 15.16
C VAL A 21 -28.75 22.59 14.71
N LEU A 22 -28.52 22.42 13.40
CA LEU A 22 -27.97 21.20 12.86
C LEU A 22 -26.48 21.19 13.21
N THR A 23 -26.11 20.50 14.29
CA THR A 23 -24.71 20.16 14.53
C THR A 23 -24.26 19.23 13.40
N ILE A 24 -23.49 19.75 12.46
CA ILE A 24 -22.78 18.92 11.48
C ILE A 24 -21.71 18.20 12.30
N ALA A 25 -21.96 16.94 12.67
CA ALA A 25 -20.90 16.09 13.17
C ALA A 25 -19.84 16.03 12.07
N SER A 26 -18.62 16.48 12.36
CA SER A 26 -17.46 16.20 11.51
C SER A 26 -17.25 14.69 11.54
N THR A 27 -17.81 13.98 10.57
CA THR A 27 -17.39 12.61 10.31
C THR A 27 -15.92 12.71 9.91
N ALA A 28 -15.01 12.11 10.71
CA ALA A 28 -13.65 11.88 10.27
C ALA A 28 -13.71 11.28 8.87
N SER A 29 -13.08 11.94 7.89
CA SER A 29 -13.11 11.46 6.52
C SER A 29 -12.15 10.29 6.43
N ALA A 30 -12.64 9.06 6.57
CA ALA A 30 -11.85 7.90 6.22
C ALA A 30 -11.46 8.04 4.74
N ALA A 31 -10.16 8.15 4.45
CA ALA A 31 -9.65 8.13 3.09
C ALA A 31 -9.07 6.75 2.82
N SER A 32 -9.01 6.34 1.56
CA SER A 32 -8.37 5.09 1.16
C SER A 32 -7.12 5.37 0.33
N LEU A 33 -6.04 4.64 0.59
CA LEU A 33 -4.85 4.62 -0.26
C LEU A 33 -4.76 3.27 -0.97
N LYS A 34 -4.41 3.30 -2.25
CA LYS A 34 -4.07 2.11 -3.03
C LYS A 34 -2.57 2.08 -3.23
N ILE A 35 -1.95 0.98 -2.83
CA ILE A 35 -0.53 0.69 -3.03
C ILE A 35 -0.43 -0.34 -4.12
N THR A 36 0.28 0.00 -5.20
CA THR A 36 0.50 -0.84 -6.36
C THR A 36 1.98 -1.16 -6.49
N VAL A 37 2.29 -2.44 -6.71
CA VAL A 37 3.64 -2.93 -7.00
C VAL A 37 3.62 -3.57 -8.38
N GLU A 38 4.51 -3.13 -9.25
CA GLU A 38 4.76 -3.72 -10.56
C GLU A 38 6.18 -4.28 -10.57
N ASN A 39 6.34 -5.57 -10.92
CA ASN A 39 7.67 -6.12 -11.15
C ASN A 39 8.10 -5.78 -12.58
N LEU A 40 9.16 -4.98 -12.70
CA LEU A 40 9.68 -4.45 -13.96
C LEU A 40 10.83 -5.29 -14.53
N ALA A 41 11.21 -6.37 -13.87
CA ALA A 41 12.23 -7.28 -14.36
C ALA A 41 11.84 -7.84 -15.74
N PRO A 42 12.82 -8.11 -16.62
CA PRO A 42 12.54 -8.76 -17.90
C PRO A 42 12.03 -10.19 -17.71
N GLN A 43 11.48 -10.78 -18.77
CA GLN A 43 11.20 -12.21 -18.79
C GLN A 43 12.48 -13.01 -18.49
N GLY A 44 12.40 -13.96 -17.56
CA GLY A 44 13.57 -14.68 -17.05
C GLY A 44 14.41 -13.86 -16.06
N GLY A 45 13.86 -12.77 -15.55
CA GLY A 45 14.46 -11.93 -14.51
C GLY A 45 14.03 -12.31 -13.09
N THR A 46 14.36 -11.45 -12.14
CA THR A 46 14.06 -11.63 -10.71
C THR A 46 12.56 -11.59 -10.44
N LEU A 47 12.10 -12.37 -9.45
CA LEU A 47 10.79 -12.15 -8.84
C LEU A 47 10.93 -11.30 -7.59
N VAL A 48 9.81 -10.74 -7.14
CA VAL A 48 9.73 -9.96 -5.91
C VAL A 48 8.83 -10.72 -4.94
N THR A 49 9.26 -10.94 -3.71
CA THR A 49 8.42 -11.56 -2.67
C THR A 49 7.23 -10.66 -2.33
N PRO A 50 6.27 -11.08 -1.48
CA PRO A 50 5.30 -10.13 -0.95
C PRO A 50 6.00 -8.90 -0.36
N LEU A 51 5.53 -7.71 -0.74
CA LEU A 51 6.11 -6.44 -0.30
C LEU A 51 5.46 -6.02 1.01
N TRP A 52 6.26 -5.86 2.06
CA TRP A 52 5.81 -5.22 3.30
C TRP A 52 5.82 -3.69 3.13
N PHE A 53 4.89 -3.02 3.81
CA PHE A 53 4.94 -1.57 3.97
C PHE A 53 4.40 -1.13 5.33
N GLY A 54 4.81 0.06 5.78
CA GLY A 54 4.33 0.72 7.00
C GLY A 54 4.28 2.24 6.85
N LEU A 55 3.30 2.88 7.48
CA LEU A 55 3.20 4.34 7.57
C LEU A 55 3.54 4.77 9.00
N HIS A 56 4.58 5.58 9.16
CA HIS A 56 5.21 5.89 10.45
C HIS A 56 5.63 7.35 10.58
N ASP A 57 6.00 7.73 11.79
CA ASP A 57 6.46 9.06 12.21
C ASP A 57 7.93 9.36 11.88
N GLY A 58 8.63 8.41 11.23
CA GLY A 58 10.05 8.49 10.90
C GLY A 58 10.98 7.80 11.90
N THR A 59 10.45 7.18 12.96
CA THR A 59 11.27 6.49 13.98
C THR A 59 11.42 4.99 13.77
N PHE A 60 10.68 4.39 12.84
CA PHE A 60 10.84 2.99 12.44
C PHE A 60 11.88 2.87 11.33
N ASP A 61 13.02 2.28 11.67
CA ASP A 61 14.15 2.09 10.79
C ASP A 61 14.68 0.65 10.95
N PRO A 62 14.47 -0.23 9.94
CA PRO A 62 14.91 -1.62 10.02
C PRO A 62 16.39 -1.84 9.70
N PHE A 63 17.06 -0.93 8.98
CA PHE A 63 18.45 -1.09 8.56
C PHE A 63 19.09 0.24 8.15
N ASN A 64 20.41 0.34 8.27
CA ASN A 64 21.19 1.36 7.56
C ASN A 64 22.32 0.70 6.78
N GLU A 65 22.66 1.22 5.59
CA GLU A 65 23.84 0.76 4.85
C GLU A 65 25.12 0.87 5.73
N GLY A 66 25.95 -0.16 5.68
CA GLY A 66 27.19 -0.27 6.46
C GLY A 66 27.00 -0.74 7.90
N GLN A 67 25.77 -1.09 8.30
CA GLN A 67 25.44 -1.65 9.61
C GLN A 67 24.77 -3.02 9.49
N ALA A 68 24.87 -3.84 10.54
CA ALA A 68 24.00 -5.01 10.65
C ALA A 68 22.53 -4.56 10.75
N LEU A 69 21.58 -5.43 10.40
CA LEU A 69 20.15 -5.11 10.52
C LEU A 69 19.81 -4.60 11.92
N LEU A 70 19.13 -3.45 11.99
CA LEU A 70 18.78 -2.81 13.26
C LEU A 70 17.61 -3.53 13.95
N ILE A 71 16.75 -4.16 13.15
CA ILE A 71 15.61 -4.94 13.63
C ILE A 71 15.84 -6.41 13.25
N PRO A 72 16.15 -7.30 14.20
CA PRO A 72 16.46 -8.71 13.90
C PRO A 72 15.34 -9.45 13.18
N SER A 73 14.07 -9.08 13.39
CA SER A 73 12.96 -9.73 12.68
C SER A 73 12.89 -9.38 11.19
N PHE A 74 13.64 -8.38 10.73
CA PHE A 74 13.74 -8.01 9.33
C PHE A 74 14.49 -9.06 8.50
N GLU A 75 15.40 -9.83 9.12
CA GLU A 75 16.10 -10.98 8.53
C GLU A 75 15.13 -11.94 7.84
N ARG A 76 13.98 -12.21 8.47
CA ARG A 76 12.94 -13.11 7.92
C ARG A 76 12.30 -12.60 6.65
N LEU A 77 12.27 -11.28 6.45
CA LEU A 77 11.77 -10.70 5.21
C LEU A 77 12.83 -10.84 4.10
N VAL A 78 14.09 -10.51 4.41
CA VAL A 78 15.15 -10.45 3.40
C VAL A 78 15.70 -11.82 2.99
N GLU A 79 15.59 -12.85 3.84
CA GLU A 79 16.01 -14.23 3.52
C GLU A 79 14.86 -15.12 3.03
N ASP A 80 13.62 -14.85 3.41
CA ASP A 80 12.49 -15.76 3.14
C ASP A 80 11.27 -15.09 2.48
N GLY A 81 11.26 -13.76 2.35
CA GLY A 81 10.09 -13.00 1.94
C GLY A 81 8.94 -13.01 2.96
N LEU A 82 9.21 -13.33 4.22
CA LEU A 82 8.18 -13.41 5.27
C LEU A 82 7.97 -12.07 5.96
N THR A 83 6.81 -11.44 5.70
CA THR A 83 6.50 -10.10 6.22
C THR A 83 5.94 -10.07 7.65
N ALA A 84 5.48 -11.21 8.18
CA ALA A 84 4.82 -11.26 9.49
C ALA A 84 5.75 -10.85 10.66
N PRO A 85 7.03 -11.28 10.71
CA PRO A 85 7.93 -10.89 11.80
C PRO A 85 8.26 -9.38 11.82
N ILE A 86 8.49 -8.76 10.67
CA ILE A 86 8.70 -7.30 10.61
C ILE A 86 7.41 -6.55 10.95
N SER A 87 6.24 -7.07 10.54
CA SER A 87 4.95 -6.48 10.88
C SER A 87 4.70 -6.45 12.40
N ALA A 88 5.15 -7.51 13.09
CA ALA A 88 5.07 -7.59 14.55
C ALA A 88 5.99 -6.56 15.22
N SER A 89 7.22 -6.38 14.73
CA SER A 89 8.14 -5.35 15.23
C SER A 89 7.61 -3.94 14.99
N PHE A 90 7.03 -3.69 13.82
CA PHE A 90 6.38 -2.41 13.52
C PHE A 90 5.26 -2.10 14.51
N ALA A 91 4.34 -3.05 14.72
CA ALA A 91 3.25 -2.89 15.68
C ALA A 91 3.75 -2.66 17.11
N ALA A 92 4.85 -3.30 17.50
CA ALA A 92 5.45 -3.14 18.83
C ALA A 92 6.22 -1.83 19.01
N SER A 93 6.73 -1.23 17.93
CA SER A 93 7.53 0.00 17.97
C SER A 93 6.72 1.23 18.40
N GLY A 94 5.42 1.25 18.09
CA GLY A 94 4.57 2.44 18.28
C GLY A 94 4.81 3.56 17.27
N ALA A 95 5.71 3.39 16.30
CA ALA A 95 6.03 4.40 15.28
C ALA A 95 4.88 4.69 14.31
N GLY A 96 3.92 3.77 14.21
CA GLY A 96 2.69 3.93 13.44
C GLY A 96 1.72 2.78 13.64
N THR A 97 0.50 2.94 13.11
CA THR A 97 -0.59 1.95 13.26
C THR A 97 -1.03 1.34 11.94
N VAL A 98 -0.63 1.93 10.82
CA VAL A 98 -1.03 1.51 9.47
C VAL A 98 0.14 0.80 8.80
N GLN A 99 -0.07 -0.45 8.43
CA GLN A 99 0.91 -1.29 7.72
C GLN A 99 0.19 -2.37 6.92
N GLY A 100 0.91 -3.09 6.07
CA GLY A 100 0.33 -4.21 5.35
C GLY A 100 1.33 -4.97 4.49
N THR A 101 0.78 -5.85 3.66
CA THR A 101 1.56 -6.61 2.69
C THR A 101 0.85 -6.61 1.34
N VAL A 102 1.58 -6.31 0.27
CA VAL A 102 1.12 -6.46 -1.11
C VAL A 102 1.53 -7.85 -1.60
N PHE A 103 0.55 -8.71 -1.82
CA PHE A 103 0.76 -10.10 -2.20
C PHE A 103 0.80 -10.29 -3.72
N GLY A 104 1.68 -11.17 -4.22
CA GLY A 104 1.77 -11.54 -5.64
C GLY A 104 0.61 -12.41 -6.16
N GLY A 105 -0.32 -12.77 -5.27
CA GLY A 105 -1.54 -13.51 -5.58
C GLY A 105 -2.26 -13.95 -4.31
N LEU A 106 -3.47 -14.47 -4.47
CA LEU A 106 -4.30 -14.96 -3.36
C LEU A 106 -4.10 -16.46 -3.06
N GLU A 107 -3.29 -17.15 -3.87
CA GLU A 107 -3.01 -18.59 -3.72
C GLU A 107 -2.11 -18.85 -2.50
N ARG A 108 -2.21 -20.04 -1.89
CA ARG A 108 -1.33 -20.48 -0.80
C ARG A 108 -0.42 -21.63 -1.26
N PRO A 109 0.90 -21.62 -0.96
CA PRO A 109 1.63 -20.52 -0.32
C PRO A 109 1.60 -19.26 -1.18
N VAL A 110 1.67 -18.10 -0.52
CA VAL A 110 1.60 -16.80 -1.18
C VAL A 110 2.70 -16.71 -2.23
N ALA A 111 2.29 -16.49 -3.49
CA ALA A 111 3.22 -16.44 -4.60
C ALA A 111 3.97 -15.10 -4.65
N PRO A 112 5.23 -15.11 -5.10
CA PRO A 112 5.92 -13.88 -5.47
C PRO A 112 5.26 -13.20 -6.68
N ILE A 113 5.60 -11.94 -6.88
CA ILE A 113 5.23 -11.11 -8.01
C ILE A 113 6.19 -11.43 -9.17
N SER A 114 5.69 -12.14 -10.18
CA SER A 114 6.47 -12.50 -11.37
C SER A 114 6.84 -11.27 -12.23
N PRO A 115 7.92 -11.33 -13.03
CA PRO A 115 8.23 -10.33 -14.04
C PRO A 115 7.01 -9.90 -14.88
N GLY A 116 6.78 -8.59 -15.00
CA GLY A 116 5.67 -8.00 -15.73
C GLY A 116 4.31 -8.04 -15.01
N ALA A 117 4.21 -8.65 -13.82
CA ALA A 117 2.97 -8.64 -13.05
C ALA A 117 2.79 -7.33 -12.27
N THR A 118 1.53 -6.91 -12.14
CA THR A 118 1.11 -5.77 -11.32
C THR A 118 0.09 -6.24 -10.29
N VAL A 119 0.33 -5.91 -9.03
CA VAL A 119 -0.56 -6.25 -7.90
C VAL A 119 -0.79 -5.03 -7.03
N SER A 120 -1.92 -5.01 -6.31
CA SER A 120 -2.25 -3.88 -5.45
C SER A 120 -3.02 -4.29 -4.20
N THR A 121 -2.93 -3.47 -3.16
CA THR A 121 -3.82 -3.52 -2.00
C THR A 121 -4.40 -2.13 -1.72
N ILE A 122 -5.52 -2.10 -1.00
CA ILE A 122 -6.14 -0.86 -0.52
C ILE A 122 -6.12 -0.88 1.00
N ILE A 123 -5.70 0.25 1.57
CA ILE A 123 -5.76 0.50 3.01
C ILE A 123 -6.66 1.68 3.29
N ASN A 124 -7.35 1.62 4.43
CA ASN A 124 -8.06 2.76 4.98
C ASN A 124 -7.11 3.54 5.89
N ILE A 125 -7.19 4.85 5.81
CA ILE A 125 -6.48 5.79 6.68
C ILE A 125 -7.49 6.72 7.33
N ASP A 126 -7.14 7.25 8.50
CA ASP A 126 -7.91 8.26 9.22
C ASP A 126 -7.05 9.52 9.45
N ASP A 127 -7.59 10.49 10.17
CA ASP A 127 -6.92 11.78 10.41
C ASP A 127 -5.64 11.64 11.28
N SER A 128 -5.40 10.49 11.93
CA SER A 128 -4.14 10.25 12.67
C SER A 128 -2.93 10.14 11.76
N ILE A 129 -3.14 10.01 10.44
CA ILE A 129 -2.10 9.91 9.41
C ILE A 129 -1.13 11.09 9.41
N LEU A 130 -1.53 12.25 9.93
CA LEU A 130 -0.65 13.41 10.08
C LEU A 130 0.51 13.17 11.04
N ASN A 131 0.36 12.22 11.97
CA ASN A 131 1.43 11.80 12.88
C ASN A 131 2.35 10.76 12.23
N THR A 132 1.91 10.12 11.14
CA THR A 132 2.64 9.04 10.46
C THR A 132 2.77 9.32 8.95
N PRO A 133 3.40 10.45 8.56
CA PRO A 133 3.36 10.90 7.17
C PRO A 133 4.35 10.16 6.26
N TYR A 134 5.25 9.34 6.81
CA TYR A 134 6.30 8.66 6.05
C TYR A 134 5.92 7.22 5.72
N PHE A 135 6.30 6.76 4.54
CA PHE A 135 6.07 5.43 4.03
C PHE A 135 7.40 4.67 3.92
N SER A 136 7.48 3.52 4.58
CA SER A 136 8.57 2.57 4.36
C SER A 136 8.07 1.30 3.70
N TYR A 137 8.94 0.65 2.93
CA TYR A 137 8.65 -0.59 2.23
C TYR A 137 9.86 -1.51 2.21
N ALA A 138 9.61 -2.81 2.05
CA ALA A 138 10.67 -3.77 1.81
C ALA A 138 10.15 -5.03 1.10
N ALA A 139 10.98 -5.60 0.23
CA ALA A 139 10.75 -6.92 -0.35
C ALA A 139 12.08 -7.61 -0.67
N MET A 140 12.09 -8.93 -0.57
CA MET A 140 13.20 -9.75 -1.05
C MET A 140 13.13 -9.90 -2.58
N VAL A 141 14.29 -9.88 -3.19
CA VAL A 141 14.52 -10.17 -4.61
C VAL A 141 14.91 -11.64 -4.71
N ILE A 142 14.14 -12.44 -5.44
CA ILE A 142 14.38 -13.88 -5.57
C ILE A 142 14.66 -14.29 -7.02
N PRO A 143 15.48 -15.34 -7.22
CA PRO A 143 16.17 -16.11 -6.20
C PRO A 143 17.44 -15.38 -5.72
N SER A 144 17.69 -15.44 -4.41
CA SER A 144 18.90 -14.96 -3.73
C SER A 144 18.97 -15.59 -2.34
N ASN A 145 20.10 -15.43 -1.66
CA ASN A 145 20.24 -15.83 -0.26
C ASN A 145 19.60 -14.74 0.63
N ASP A 146 19.97 -13.48 0.46
CA ASP A 146 19.44 -12.36 1.26
C ASP A 146 19.34 -11.02 0.50
N ALA A 147 19.17 -11.06 -0.83
CA ALA A 147 19.05 -9.84 -1.64
C ALA A 147 17.68 -9.19 -1.46
N PHE A 148 17.64 -7.88 -1.22
CA PHE A 148 16.39 -7.15 -1.01
C PHE A 148 16.44 -5.71 -1.53
N PHE A 149 15.29 -5.05 -1.57
CA PHE A 149 15.20 -3.60 -1.72
C PHE A 149 14.27 -3.01 -0.67
N ALA A 150 14.58 -1.80 -0.23
CA ALA A 150 13.84 -1.01 0.74
C ALA A 150 14.35 0.44 0.71
N ASN A 151 13.61 1.39 1.31
CA ASN A 151 14.15 2.70 1.63
C ASN A 151 15.03 2.62 2.89
N ASP A 152 16.26 3.11 2.80
CA ASP A 152 17.19 3.23 3.93
C ASP A 152 16.76 4.43 4.81
N ASP A 153 16.61 5.61 4.20
CA ASP A 153 16.13 6.79 4.92
C ASP A 153 14.64 6.65 5.30
N PRO A 154 14.28 6.62 6.61
CA PRO A 154 12.89 6.51 7.04
C PRO A 154 12.06 7.76 6.70
N PHE A 155 12.68 8.86 6.28
CA PHE A 155 12.02 10.09 5.88
C PHE A 155 11.82 10.23 4.36
N GLU A 156 12.34 9.29 3.55
CA GLU A 156 12.44 9.39 2.10
C GLU A 156 11.07 9.63 1.43
N HIS A 157 10.06 8.85 1.80
CA HIS A 157 8.75 8.90 1.16
C HIS A 157 7.69 9.51 2.06
N ARG A 158 7.57 10.84 2.01
CA ARG A 158 6.50 11.57 2.70
C ARG A 158 5.21 11.63 1.87
N LEU A 159 4.14 10.99 2.35
CA LEU A 159 2.85 10.90 1.67
C LEU A 159 1.87 12.03 2.01
N PHE A 160 2.12 12.80 3.08
CA PHE A 160 1.24 13.88 3.52
C PHE A 160 2.03 15.13 3.88
N ASP A 161 1.59 16.29 3.38
CA ASP A 161 2.19 17.57 3.75
C ASP A 161 1.76 18.02 5.17
N ALA A 162 2.27 19.17 5.62
CA ALA A 162 1.97 19.68 6.96
C ALA A 162 0.51 20.17 7.12
N GLN A 163 -0.24 20.25 6.03
CA GLN A 163 -1.64 20.63 5.98
C GLN A 163 -2.56 19.40 5.81
N GLY A 164 -1.98 18.20 5.69
CA GLY A 164 -2.71 16.94 5.50
C GLY A 164 -3.13 16.65 4.07
N ASN A 165 -2.60 17.38 3.08
CA ASN A 165 -2.84 17.04 1.69
C ASN A 165 -2.00 15.83 1.30
N PHE A 166 -2.62 14.90 0.57
CA PHE A 166 -1.96 13.72 0.04
C PHE A 166 -0.98 14.08 -1.09
N ILE A 167 0.21 13.53 -1.03
CA ILE A 167 1.28 13.63 -2.02
C ILE A 167 1.32 12.31 -2.79
N ALA A 168 0.76 12.30 -4.00
CA ALA A 168 0.83 11.12 -4.86
C ALA A 168 2.29 10.79 -5.16
N THR A 169 2.64 9.52 -5.01
CA THR A 169 4.03 9.06 -5.06
C THR A 169 4.13 7.89 -6.04
N SER A 170 5.06 7.97 -6.98
CA SER A 170 5.42 6.87 -7.88
C SER A 170 6.92 6.91 -8.13
N PHE A 171 7.61 5.82 -7.85
CA PHE A 171 9.06 5.71 -8.01
C PHE A 171 9.44 4.30 -8.44
N GLU A 172 10.63 4.19 -9.02
CA GLU A 172 11.18 2.95 -9.56
C GLU A 172 12.38 2.55 -8.73
N ILE A 173 12.50 1.24 -8.53
CA ILE A 173 13.64 0.61 -7.88
C ILE A 173 14.49 0.01 -8.98
N PHE A 174 15.72 0.48 -9.08
CA PHE A 174 16.73 -0.02 -10.00
C PHE A 174 17.53 -1.15 -9.37
N GLY A 175 18.14 -2.00 -10.20
CA GLY A 175 19.02 -3.07 -9.70
C GLY A 175 20.29 -2.55 -9.00
N SER A 176 20.62 -1.27 -9.16
CA SER A 176 21.64 -0.57 -8.38
C SER A 176 21.23 -0.30 -6.93
N GLU A 177 19.95 -0.46 -6.59
CA GLU A 177 19.35 -0.22 -5.27
C GLU A 177 18.95 -1.54 -4.60
N VAL A 178 19.50 -2.66 -5.08
CA VAL A 178 19.38 -3.96 -4.43
C VAL A 178 20.52 -4.10 -3.42
N TYR A 179 20.14 -4.34 -2.18
CA TYR A 179 21.01 -4.59 -1.05
C TYR A 179 21.23 -6.08 -0.83
N ASP A 180 22.40 -6.40 -0.30
CA ASP A 180 22.77 -7.63 0.38
C ASP A 180 22.59 -7.34 1.88
N ALA A 181 21.86 -8.19 2.61
CA ALA A 181 21.58 -7.97 4.02
C ALA A 181 22.79 -8.26 4.93
N GLY A 182 23.76 -9.03 4.43
CA GLY A 182 24.91 -9.51 5.18
C GLY A 182 24.54 -10.53 6.25
N THR A 183 23.35 -11.11 6.21
CA THR A 183 22.91 -12.12 7.20
C THR A 183 23.23 -13.53 6.74
N GLU A 184 23.19 -13.78 5.43
CA GLU A 184 23.45 -15.08 4.82
C GLU A 184 24.55 -14.98 3.74
N VAL A 185 25.48 -15.94 3.73
CA VAL A 185 26.51 -16.01 2.69
C VAL A 185 25.86 -16.21 1.32
N ASN A 186 26.17 -15.30 0.39
CA ASN A 186 25.75 -15.34 -1.01
C ASN A 186 26.45 -16.46 -1.83
N ASP A 187 26.18 -17.72 -1.47
CA ASP A 187 26.76 -18.91 -2.12
C ASP A 187 26.08 -19.28 -3.45
N GLU A 188 24.87 -18.77 -3.68
CA GLU A 188 23.98 -19.10 -4.79
C GLU A 188 23.75 -20.60 -4.99
N ASN A 189 23.94 -21.39 -3.94
CA ASN A 189 23.71 -22.82 -3.99
C ASN A 189 22.19 -23.07 -3.95
N PRO A 190 21.61 -23.74 -4.96
CA PRO A 190 20.15 -23.92 -5.02
C PRO A 190 19.50 -24.50 -3.76
N ILE A 191 20.19 -25.32 -2.96
CA ILE A 191 19.65 -25.89 -1.72
C ILE A 191 19.59 -24.90 -0.54
N ASN A 192 20.28 -23.77 -0.64
CA ASN A 192 20.30 -22.71 0.37
C ASN A 192 19.54 -21.47 -0.11
N THR A 193 19.57 -21.19 -1.42
CA THR A 193 18.95 -20.02 -2.03
C THR A 193 17.42 -20.10 -2.05
N ALA A 194 16.77 -19.06 -1.50
CA ALA A 194 15.32 -18.95 -1.48
C ALA A 194 14.71 -19.06 -2.88
N PHE A 195 13.51 -19.63 -2.94
CA PHE A 195 12.78 -19.92 -4.18
C PHE A 195 13.42 -20.96 -5.10
N LEU A 196 14.64 -21.44 -4.87
CA LEU A 196 15.21 -22.55 -5.65
C LEU A 196 14.81 -23.90 -5.03
N GLN A 197 15.74 -24.54 -4.32
CA GLN A 197 15.59 -25.84 -3.68
C GLN A 197 15.73 -25.76 -2.14
N GLN A 198 15.68 -24.56 -1.58
CA GLN A 198 15.70 -24.35 -0.13
C GLN A 198 14.60 -25.19 0.55
N PRO A 199 14.96 -26.10 1.47
CA PRO A 199 14.01 -27.04 2.08
C PRO A 199 13.15 -26.39 3.15
N ALA A 200 13.66 -25.35 3.82
CA ALA A 200 12.99 -24.61 4.87
C ALA A 200 13.59 -23.19 5.00
N PRO A 201 12.87 -22.25 5.62
CA PRO A 201 13.42 -20.95 5.96
C PRO A 201 14.73 -21.01 6.77
N ASN A 202 15.62 -20.04 6.61
CA ASN A 202 16.92 -19.94 7.30
C ASN A 202 17.81 -21.20 7.15
N THR A 203 17.90 -21.78 5.95
CA THR A 203 18.74 -22.96 5.69
C THR A 203 20.20 -22.60 5.35
N GLY A 204 20.49 -21.36 4.97
CA GLY A 204 21.82 -20.98 4.52
C GLY A 204 22.87 -20.82 5.61
N THR A 205 24.08 -20.46 5.17
CA THR A 205 25.21 -20.23 6.07
C THR A 205 25.18 -18.80 6.56
N THR A 206 25.12 -18.57 7.87
CA THR A 206 25.20 -17.22 8.45
C THR A 206 26.51 -16.51 8.06
N GLU A 207 26.41 -15.27 7.59
CA GLU A 207 27.55 -14.40 7.30
C GLU A 207 27.93 -13.53 8.51
N GLY A 208 26.95 -12.91 9.17
CA GLY A 208 27.18 -11.98 10.29
C GLY A 208 27.87 -10.68 9.85
N GLY A 209 27.60 -10.25 8.62
CA GLY A 209 28.08 -9.04 7.98
C GLY A 209 27.19 -7.82 8.24
N VAL A 210 27.22 -6.90 7.28
CA VAL A 210 26.47 -5.63 7.31
C VAL A 210 25.74 -5.43 6.00
N VAL A 211 24.67 -4.64 6.02
CA VAL A 211 23.94 -4.27 4.81
C VAL A 211 24.84 -3.47 3.89
N ARG A 212 24.79 -3.77 2.59
CA ARG A 212 25.56 -3.10 1.54
C ARG A 212 24.85 -3.24 0.21
N ILE A 213 25.19 -2.41 -0.77
CA ILE A 213 24.77 -2.68 -2.16
C ILE A 213 25.27 -4.07 -2.59
N HIS A 214 24.36 -4.89 -3.12
CA HIS A 214 24.67 -6.25 -3.53
C HIS A 214 25.62 -6.24 -4.73
N ASP A 215 26.62 -7.12 -4.69
CA ASP A 215 27.68 -7.23 -5.70
C ASP A 215 27.19 -7.82 -7.05
N GLY A 216 25.93 -8.24 -7.12
CA GLY A 216 25.39 -9.05 -8.21
C GLY A 216 25.60 -10.55 -8.02
N PHE A 217 25.22 -11.30 -9.05
CA PHE A 217 25.32 -12.76 -9.08
C PHE A 217 26.62 -13.24 -9.72
N ARG A 218 26.97 -14.50 -9.45
CA ARG A 218 28.02 -15.25 -10.12
C ARG A 218 27.75 -15.27 -11.63
N PRO A 219 28.81 -15.21 -12.46
CA PRO A 219 28.63 -15.23 -13.90
C PRO A 219 27.82 -16.44 -14.39
N ALA A 220 26.99 -16.22 -15.41
CA ALA A 220 26.28 -17.30 -16.07
C ALA A 220 27.24 -18.39 -16.59
N GLY A 221 26.81 -19.64 -16.54
CA GLY A 221 27.59 -20.83 -16.86
C GLY A 221 28.43 -21.38 -15.71
N THR A 222 28.31 -20.82 -14.49
CA THR A 222 29.10 -21.26 -13.31
C THR A 222 28.28 -22.02 -12.27
N GLY A 223 27.00 -22.26 -12.53
CA GLY A 223 26.09 -23.05 -11.69
C GLY A 223 25.46 -22.26 -10.55
N GLY A 224 25.38 -20.93 -10.66
CA GLY A 224 24.70 -20.03 -9.70
C GLY A 224 23.25 -19.73 -10.08
N VAL A 225 22.72 -18.62 -9.56
CA VAL A 225 21.34 -18.18 -9.77
C VAL A 225 21.00 -18.03 -11.25
N LEU A 226 21.89 -17.44 -12.04
CA LEU A 226 21.65 -17.18 -13.47
C LEU A 226 21.49 -18.44 -14.32
N ASP A 227 21.97 -19.59 -13.84
CA ASP A 227 21.85 -20.89 -14.49
C ASP A 227 20.66 -21.71 -13.98
N ALA A 228 19.98 -21.23 -12.94
CA ALA A 228 18.91 -21.94 -12.29
C ALA A 228 17.62 -21.94 -13.12
N SER A 229 16.89 -23.05 -13.02
CA SER A 229 15.54 -23.17 -13.54
C SER A 229 14.70 -24.08 -12.64
N ARG A 230 13.39 -23.87 -12.62
CA ARG A 230 12.47 -24.71 -11.87
C ARG A 230 11.06 -24.71 -12.45
N PRO A 231 10.25 -25.76 -12.20
CA PRO A 231 8.83 -25.71 -12.43
C PRO A 231 8.15 -24.72 -11.47
N PHE A 232 7.34 -23.81 -12.00
CA PHE A 232 6.51 -22.89 -11.24
C PHE A 232 5.21 -22.62 -12.01
N ARG A 233 4.06 -22.85 -11.37
CA ARG A 233 2.71 -22.64 -11.97
C ARG A 233 2.51 -23.31 -13.34
N GLY A 234 2.99 -24.54 -13.49
CA GLY A 234 2.84 -25.31 -14.73
C GLY A 234 3.76 -24.86 -15.88
N GLN A 235 4.68 -23.93 -15.63
CA GLN A 235 5.71 -23.49 -16.56
C GLN A 235 7.10 -23.76 -15.99
N THR A 236 8.11 -23.88 -16.86
CA THR A 236 9.51 -23.83 -16.40
C THR A 236 9.96 -22.38 -16.44
N ILE A 237 10.32 -21.84 -15.29
CA ILE A 237 10.94 -20.52 -15.18
C ILE A 237 12.46 -20.68 -15.10
N ASN A 238 13.20 -19.72 -15.67
CA ASN A 238 14.65 -19.62 -15.60
C ASN A 238 15.03 -18.19 -15.20
N PHE A 239 16.31 -18.00 -14.89
CA PHE A 239 16.84 -16.74 -14.35
C PHE A 239 17.98 -16.16 -15.20
N ALA A 240 18.04 -16.50 -16.48
CA ALA A 240 19.11 -16.09 -17.37
C ALA A 240 19.21 -14.55 -17.54
N ASN A 241 18.12 -13.82 -17.27
CA ASN A 241 18.05 -12.36 -17.31
C ASN A 241 17.84 -11.78 -15.90
N ALA A 242 18.23 -12.48 -14.84
CA ALA A 242 18.05 -12.03 -13.46
C ALA A 242 19.21 -11.17 -12.93
N ASP A 243 20.28 -10.97 -13.71
CA ASP A 243 21.39 -10.12 -13.31
C ASP A 243 20.95 -8.66 -13.17
N PHE A 244 20.61 -8.27 -11.94
CA PHE A 244 20.16 -6.93 -11.62
C PHE A 244 21.29 -5.89 -11.65
N LYS A 245 22.56 -6.30 -11.83
CA LYS A 245 23.66 -5.35 -12.10
C LYS A 245 23.76 -5.00 -13.58
N ALA A 246 23.00 -5.64 -14.45
CA ALA A 246 22.93 -5.27 -15.85
C ALA A 246 22.51 -3.79 -16.00
N PRO A 247 23.14 -3.03 -16.93
CA PRO A 247 22.82 -1.62 -17.11
C PRO A 247 21.33 -1.38 -17.38
N GLY A 248 20.71 -0.50 -16.58
CA GLY A 248 19.30 -0.14 -16.72
C GLY A 248 18.32 -1.19 -16.21
N TYR A 249 18.78 -2.18 -15.42
CA TYR A 249 17.88 -3.13 -14.79
C TYR A 249 16.90 -2.43 -13.85
N ARG A 250 15.61 -2.71 -14.02
CA ARG A 250 14.52 -2.17 -13.19
C ARG A 250 13.86 -3.33 -12.48
N VAL A 251 13.87 -3.29 -11.16
CA VAL A 251 13.35 -4.37 -10.32
C VAL A 251 11.86 -4.21 -10.16
N ALA A 252 11.43 -3.05 -9.68
CA ALA A 252 10.02 -2.80 -9.41
C ALA A 252 9.65 -1.32 -9.56
N ARG A 253 8.34 -1.06 -9.64
CA ARG A 253 7.75 0.26 -9.45
C ARG A 253 6.73 0.19 -8.34
N ILE A 254 6.78 1.16 -7.44
CA ILE A 254 5.78 1.35 -6.40
C ILE A 254 4.98 2.60 -6.73
N THR A 255 3.66 2.51 -6.65
CA THR A 255 2.75 3.64 -6.86
C THR A 255 1.72 3.70 -5.73
N ILE A 256 1.59 4.87 -5.13
CA ILE A 256 0.69 5.14 -4.01
C ILE A 256 -0.25 6.26 -4.44
N GLU A 257 -1.55 5.95 -4.47
CA GLU A 257 -2.59 6.86 -4.93
C GLU A 257 -3.76 6.88 -3.95
N ARG A 258 -4.42 8.04 -3.79
CA ARG A 258 -5.67 8.13 -3.03
C ARG A 258 -6.80 7.56 -3.88
N VAL A 259 -7.59 6.67 -3.31
CA VAL A 259 -8.80 6.13 -3.96
C VAL A 259 -9.89 7.21 -3.88
N PRO A 260 -10.52 7.61 -5.00
CA PRO A 260 -11.61 8.58 -4.97
C PRO A 260 -12.81 8.04 -4.20
N GLU A 261 -13.40 8.88 -3.33
CA GLU A 261 -14.68 8.58 -2.70
C GLU A 261 -15.76 8.40 -3.78
N PRO A 262 -16.64 7.39 -3.68
CA PRO A 262 -17.79 7.29 -4.58
C PRO A 262 -18.67 8.53 -4.39
N SER A 263 -18.86 9.31 -5.46
CA SER A 263 -19.62 10.56 -5.42
C SER A 263 -21.04 10.33 -4.90
N THR A 264 -21.36 10.80 -3.69
CA THR A 264 -22.67 10.65 -3.03
C THR A 264 -23.78 11.52 -3.66
N LEU A 265 -23.51 12.21 -4.78
CA LEU A 265 -24.43 13.15 -5.42
C LEU A 265 -25.62 12.52 -6.16
N ALA A 266 -25.78 11.18 -6.14
CA ALA A 266 -26.87 10.50 -6.86
C ALA A 266 -28.14 10.22 -6.03
N ILE A 267 -28.18 10.58 -4.73
CA ILE A 267 -29.40 10.43 -3.90
C ILE A 267 -29.84 11.80 -3.37
N LEU A 268 -30.29 12.67 -4.26
CA LEU A 268 -31.25 13.70 -3.86
C LEU A 268 -32.54 12.98 -3.44
N PRO A 269 -33.08 13.21 -2.23
CA PRO A 269 -34.33 12.58 -1.84
C PRO A 269 -35.42 13.17 -2.73
N LEU A 270 -36.03 12.31 -3.55
CA LEU A 270 -37.19 12.57 -4.39
C LEU A 270 -38.48 12.90 -3.57
N THR A 271 -38.33 13.41 -2.34
CA THR A 271 -39.44 13.68 -1.41
C THR A 271 -39.93 15.13 -1.48
N ALA A 272 -39.20 16.04 -2.12
CA ALA A 272 -39.67 17.43 -2.29
C ALA A 272 -40.71 17.62 -3.41
N LEU A 273 -40.86 16.66 -4.35
CA LEU A 273 -41.75 16.82 -5.50
C LEU A 273 -43.21 16.35 -5.24
N PHE A 274 -43.48 15.61 -4.17
CA PHE A 274 -44.83 15.13 -3.87
C PHE A 274 -45.70 16.10 -3.03
N LEU A 275 -45.12 17.12 -2.41
CA LEU A 275 -45.88 18.10 -1.61
C LEU A 275 -46.49 19.25 -2.44
N LEU A 276 -46.14 19.39 -3.71
CA LEU A 276 -46.71 20.40 -4.61
C LEU A 276 -47.96 19.94 -5.39
N PHE A 277 -48.22 18.62 -5.48
CA PHE A 277 -49.41 18.10 -6.17
C PHE A 277 -50.59 17.74 -5.24
N GLY A 278 -50.41 17.75 -3.91
CA GLY A 278 -51.43 17.37 -2.94
C GLY A 278 -52.48 18.45 -2.61
N LYS A 279 -52.29 19.72 -3.00
CA LYS A 279 -53.21 20.83 -2.64
C LYS A 279 -54.11 21.35 -3.77
N ALA A 280 -53.98 20.85 -4.99
CA ALA A 280 -54.75 21.36 -6.13
C ALA A 280 -56.07 20.60 -6.45
N ARG A 281 -56.45 19.58 -5.66
CA ARG A 281 -57.64 18.73 -5.96
C ARG A 281 -58.80 18.80 -4.96
N ARG A 282 -58.82 19.80 -4.07
CA ARG A 282 -59.99 20.11 -3.25
C ARG A 282 -60.35 21.58 -3.45
N LEU A 283 -61.08 21.88 -4.53
CA LEU A 283 -62.00 23.03 -4.68
C LEU A 283 -62.48 23.06 -6.14
N ARG A 284 -63.46 22.21 -6.49
CA ARG A 284 -64.45 22.40 -7.59
C ARG A 284 -65.37 21.18 -7.67
N SER A 285 -66.36 21.10 -6.78
CA SER A 285 -67.63 20.40 -7.04
C SER A 285 -68.70 20.88 -6.05
N LYS A 286 -69.14 22.13 -6.21
CA LYS A 286 -70.49 22.57 -5.81
C LYS A 286 -70.94 23.64 -6.81
N VAL A 287 -72.21 23.57 -7.19
CA VAL A 287 -73.00 24.46 -8.07
C VAL A 287 -73.06 24.07 -9.55
N SER A 288 -73.93 23.11 -9.87
CA SER A 288 -75.14 23.24 -10.69
C SER A 288 -75.65 21.85 -11.06
#